data_AF-A0A2G6CEU0-F1
#
_entry.id   AF-A0A2G6CEU0-F1
#
_cell.length_a   1.000
_cell.length_b   1.000
_cell.length_c   1.000
_cell.angle_alpha   90.00
_cell.angle_beta   90.00
_cell.angle_gamma   90.00
#
_symmetry.space_group_name_H-M   'P 1'
#
loop_
_entity.id
_entity.type
_entity.pdbx_description
1 polymer ?
#
loop_
_entity_poly.entity_id
_entity_poly.type
_entity_poly.pdbx_seq_one_letter_code
_entity_poly.pdbx_strand_id
1 'polypeptide(L)' 'MITHINIKNAKQDNIAVAPTDDVVLPVTAQEATQIKVKLVVDTSLTAPLAGGQQIGYFKSAYYSVFGVILLR' A
#
# COMPACT_ATOMS: atom_id res chain seq x y z
N MET A 1 -7.44 7.35 -1.82
CA MET A 1 -6.07 7.93 -1.67
C MET A 1 -5.15 7.17 -2.60
N ILE A 2 -4.41 7.85 -3.48
CA ILE A 2 -3.41 7.26 -4.36
C ILE A 2 -2.03 7.66 -3.83
N THR A 3 -1.14 6.69 -3.63
CA THR A 3 0.25 6.96 -3.24
C THR A 3 1.15 6.72 -4.44
N HIS A 4 2.17 7.57 -4.63
CA HIS A 4 3.15 7.42 -5.69
C HIS A 4 4.45 6.85 -5.12
N ILE A 5 5.02 5.85 -5.81
CA ILE A 5 6.27 5.18 -5.41
C ILE A 5 7.25 5.27 -6.58
N ASN A 6 8.50 5.59 -6.28
CA ASN A 6 9.57 5.65 -7.27
C ASN A 6 10.04 4.25 -7.67
N ILE A 7 10.23 4.02 -8.97
CA ILE A 7 10.73 2.74 -9.50
C ILE A 7 12.07 2.96 -10.20
N LYS A 8 13.01 2.04 -10.00
CA LYS A 8 14.27 2.03 -10.75
C LYS A 8 14.07 1.50 -12.17
N ASN A 9 14.73 2.14 -13.14
CA ASN A 9 14.75 1.73 -14.54
C ASN A 9 13.37 1.71 -15.23
N ALA A 10 12.39 2.46 -14.72
CA ALA A 10 11.09 2.61 -15.33
C ALA A 10 11.06 3.78 -16.33
N LYS A 11 10.18 3.70 -17.34
CA LYS A 11 9.92 4.81 -18.29
C LYS A 11 9.24 6.01 -17.61
N GLN A 12 8.64 5.78 -16.45
CA GLN A 12 7.96 6.75 -15.62
C GLN A 12 8.57 6.68 -14.22
N ASP A 13 8.94 7.83 -13.66
CA ASP A 13 9.68 7.89 -12.39
C ASP A 13 8.86 7.41 -11.20
N ASN A 14 7.53 7.36 -11.33
CA ASN A 14 6.60 7.03 -10.27
C ASN A 14 5.39 6.24 -10.79
N ILE A 15 4.91 5.29 -10.00
CA ILE A 15 3.65 4.56 -10.25
C ILE A 15 2.58 4.91 -9.22
N ALA A 16 1.34 4.95 -9.67
CA ALA A 16 0.17 5.07 -8.81
C ALA A 16 -0.18 3.71 -8.20
N VAL A 17 -0.41 3.69 -6.88
CA VAL A 17 -0.71 2.44 -6.18
C VAL A 17 -1.92 2.60 -5.28
N ALA A 18 -2.71 1.53 -5.18
CA ALA A 18 -3.96 1.52 -4.43
C ALA A 18 -4.17 0.16 -3.74
N PRO A 19 -4.92 0.13 -2.61
CA PRO A 19 -5.44 -1.11 -2.06
C PRO A 19 -6.26 -1.89 -3.11
N THR A 20 -6.25 -3.22 -2.99
CA THR A 20 -7.15 -4.08 -3.77
C THR A 20 -8.58 -4.01 -3.29
N ASP A 21 -8.73 -4.00 -1.96
CA ASP A 21 -9.99 -4.17 -1.27
C ASP A 21 -10.14 -3.13 -0.17
N ASP A 22 -11.38 -2.85 0.19
CA ASP A 22 -11.70 -2.06 1.37
C ASP A 22 -11.30 -2.84 2.63
N VAL A 23 -10.44 -2.25 3.45
CA VAL A 23 -10.04 -2.83 4.72
C VAL A 23 -10.93 -2.24 5.82
N VAL A 24 -11.85 -3.05 6.34
CA VAL A 24 -12.72 -2.66 7.46
C VAL A 24 -12.10 -3.12 8.78
N LEU A 25 -11.90 -2.18 9.70
CA LEU A 25 -11.35 -2.45 11.03
C LEU A 25 -12.47 -2.31 12.08
N PRO A 26 -12.70 -3.32 12.94
CA PRO A 26 -13.63 -3.20 14.05
C PRO A 26 -12.97 -2.40 15.18
N VAL A 27 -13.23 -1.09 15.21
CA VAL A 27 -12.66 -0.16 16.19
C VAL A 27 -13.75 0.63 16.90
N THR A 28 -13.50 0.99 18.14
CA THR A 28 -14.31 1.98 18.85
C THR A 28 -14.04 3.40 18.31
N ALA A 29 -14.95 4.33 18.58
CA ALA A 29 -14.77 5.74 18.19
C ALA A 29 -13.48 6.34 18.77
N GLN A 30 -13.08 5.93 19.98
CA GLN A 30 -11.85 6.40 20.62
C GLN A 30 -10.60 5.85 19.91
N GLU A 31 -10.59 4.58 19.53
CA GLU A 31 -9.48 3.94 18.81
C GLU A 31 -9.34 4.46 17.36
N ALA A 32 -10.46 4.79 16.70
CA ALA A 32 -10.47 5.33 15.34
C ALA A 32 -9.57 6.58 15.19
N THR A 33 -9.53 7.42 16.23
CA THR A 33 -8.69 8.64 16.26
C THR A 33 -7.19 8.36 16.30
N GLN A 34 -6.78 7.13 16.66
CA GLN A 34 -5.40 6.74 16.88
C GLN A 34 -4.86 5.79 15.80
N ILE A 35 -5.69 5.41 14.81
CA ILE A 35 -5.27 4.51 13.74
C ILE A 35 -4.16 5.16 12.92
N LYS A 36 -2.97 4.56 13.01
CA LYS A 36 -1.82 4.88 12.16
C LYS A 36 -1.55 3.71 11.23
N VAL A 37 -1.79 3.93 9.94
CA VAL A 37 -1.48 2.97 8.88
C VAL A 37 -0.16 3.35 8.22
N LYS A 38 0.74 2.38 8.09
CA LYS A 38 1.97 2.52 7.33
C LYS A 38 1.84 1.76 6.02
N LEU A 39 2.30 2.40 4.95
CA LEU A 39 2.56 1.77 3.67
C LEU A 39 3.96 1.14 3.71
N VAL A 40 4.05 -0.17 3.48
CA VAL A 40 5.32 -0.88 3.33
C VAL A 40 5.41 -1.36 1.89
N VAL A 41 6.49 -0.98 1.21
CA VAL A 41 6.72 -1.26 -0.21
C VAL A 41 8.02 -2.02 -0.34
N ASP A 42 8.07 -2.96 -1.27
CA ASP A 42 9.32 -3.61 -1.63
C ASP A 42 10.30 -2.57 -2.22
N THR A 43 11.50 -2.48 -1.65
CA THR A 43 12.53 -1.52 -2.07
C THR A 43 13.26 -1.98 -3.34
N SER A 44 13.01 -3.21 -3.80
CA SER A 44 13.62 -3.81 -4.98
C SER A 44 12.79 -3.69 -6.26
N LEU A 45 11.67 -2.96 -6.24
CA LEU A 45 10.81 -2.76 -7.42
C LEU A 45 11.62 -2.18 -8.59
N THR A 46 11.72 -2.99 -9.64
CA THR A 46 12.46 -2.70 -10.87
C THR A 46 11.56 -3.05 -12.04
N ALA A 47 11.54 -2.22 -13.08
CA ALA A 47 10.76 -2.48 -14.28
C ALA A 47 11.26 -3.73 -15.06
N PRO A 48 10.41 -4.39 -15.87
CA PRO A 48 8.98 -4.10 -16.06
C PRO A 48 8.12 -4.61 -14.89
N LEU A 49 7.14 -3.81 -14.47
CA LEU A 49 6.10 -4.23 -13.53
C LEU A 49 4.81 -4.54 -14.28
N ALA A 50 4.08 -5.57 -13.85
CA ALA A 50 2.81 -5.96 -14.46
C ALA A 50 1.61 -5.34 -13.72
N GLY A 51 0.57 -4.95 -14.45
CA GLY A 51 -0.70 -4.54 -13.85
C GLY A 51 -1.27 -5.66 -12.97
N GLY A 52 -1.71 -5.33 -11.76
CA GLY A 52 -2.15 -6.33 -10.78
C GLY A 52 -1.01 -7.02 -10.01
N GLN A 53 0.26 -6.65 -10.22
CA GLN A 53 1.38 -7.16 -9.42
C GLN A 53 1.31 -6.63 -7.99
N GLN A 54 1.47 -7.51 -7.00
CA GLN A 54 1.64 -7.11 -5.61
C GLN A 54 3.01 -6.45 -5.42
N ILE A 55 3.02 -5.26 -4.84
CA ILE A 55 4.22 -4.44 -4.67
C ILE A 55 4.48 -4.04 -3.21
N GLY A 56 3.55 -4.39 -2.32
CA GLY A 56 3.62 -4.01 -0.91
C GLY A 56 2.36 -4.37 -0.16
N TYR A 57 2.29 -3.84 1.06
CA TYR A 57 1.15 -4.02 1.96
C TYR A 57 0.99 -2.82 2.89
N PHE A 58 -0.23 -2.67 3.42
CA PHE A 58 -0.50 -1.77 4.54
C PHE A 58 -0.37 -2.51 5.86
N LYS A 59 0.17 -1.84 6.88
CA LYS A 59 0.23 -2.35 8.25
C LYS A 59 -0.26 -1.30 9.22
N SER A 60 -1.19 -1.68 10.10
CA SER A 60 -1.56 -0.87 11.25
C SER A 60 -0.60 -1.15 12.42
N ALA A 61 -0.27 -0.11 13.19
CA ALA A 61 0.56 -0.27 14.39
C ALA A 61 -0.15 -1.06 15.50
N TYR A 62 -1.49 -0.99 15.56
CA TYR A 62 -2.30 -1.52 16.65
C TYR A 62 -3.07 -2.79 16.28
N TYR A 63 -3.20 -3.08 14.99
CA TYR A 63 -3.95 -4.24 14.50
C TYR A 63 -3.07 -5.05 13.56
N SER A 64 -3.12 -6.38 13.72
CA SER A 64 -2.51 -7.36 12.78
C SER A 64 -3.30 -7.45 11.47
N VAL A 65 -3.69 -6.31 10.91
CA VAL A 65 -4.39 -6.23 9.63
C VAL A 65 -3.42 -5.87 8.54
N PHE A 66 -3.46 -6.68 7.48
CA PHE A 66 -2.61 -6.61 6.32
C PHE A 66 -3.53 -6.44 5.09
N GLY A 67 -3.39 -5.32 4.39
CA GLY A 67 -4.01 -5.11 3.09
C GLY A 67 -2.95 -5.21 2.01
N VAL A 68 -3.28 -5.80 0.85
CA VAL A 68 -2.36 -5.93 -0.28
C VAL A 68 -2.47 -4.71 -1.20
N ILE A 69 -1.36 -4.33 -1.82
CA ILE A 69 -1.29 -3.23 -2.80
C ILE A 69 -0.87 -3.80 -4.13
N LEU A 70 -1.67 -3.50 -5.16
CA LEU A 70 -1.35 -3.86 -6.52
C LEU A 70 -1.01 -2.63 -7.36
N LEU A 71 -0.17 -2.85 -8.36
CA LEU A 71 0.03 -1.92 -9.46
C LEU A 71 -1.29 -1.72 -10.23
N ARG A 72 -1.66 -0.46 -10.49
CA ARG A 72 -2.82 -0.08 -11.30
C ARG A 72 -2.38 0.51 -12.62
#